data_AF-A0A426WWI2-F1
#
_entry.id   AF-A0A426WWI2-F1
#
_cell.length_a   1.000
_cell.length_b   1.000
_cell.length_c   1.000
_cell.angle_alpha   90.00
_cell.angle_beta   90.00
_cell.angle_gamma   90.00
#
_symmetry.space_group_name_H-M   'P 1'
#
loop_
_entity.id
_entity.type
_entity.pdbx_description
1 polymer ?
#
loop_
_entity_poly.entity_id
_entity_poly.type
_entity_poly.pdbx_seq_one_letter_code
_entity_poly.pdbx_strand_id
1 'polypeptide(L)'
;MKKHILLITDFAIYLVDPDADVLKRRIALAAVEKICLSKFDDNFFALIIPTEYDCLMASTRKTEIANVLIEATNGASEEIEVDFSNRYLSQIASYIVF
;
A
#
# COMPACT_ATOMS: atom_id res chain seq x y z
N MET A 1 2.76 18.00 -0.32
CA MET A 1 2.67 16.53 -0.32
C MET A 1 3.90 16.00 0.40
N LYS A 2 3.73 15.16 1.44
CA LYS A 2 4.86 14.64 2.22
C LYS A 2 5.36 13.34 1.63
N LYS A 3 6.68 13.27 1.39
CA LYS A 3 7.37 12.04 1.01
C LYS A 3 7.43 11.11 2.21
N HIS A 4 7.22 9.82 1.98
CA HIS A 4 7.41 8.79 3.00
C HIS A 4 8.40 7.75 2.47
N ILE A 5 9.05 7.04 3.38
CA ILE A 5 9.77 5.81 3.03
C ILE A 5 8.79 4.64 3.23
N LEU A 6 8.65 3.81 2.19
CA LEU A 6 7.90 2.55 2.24
C LEU A 6 8.87 1.43 2.57
N LEU A 7 8.65 0.74 3.69
CA LEU A 7 9.38 -0.47 4.05
C LEU A 7 8.40 -1.64 4.05
N ILE A 8 8.72 -2.70 3.29
CA ILE A 8 7.92 -3.93 3.22
C ILE A 8 8.75 -5.04 3.85
N THR A 9 8.13 -5.78 4.75
CA THR A 9 8.68 -6.99 5.38
C THR A 9 7.75 -8.16 5.09
N ASP A 10 8.13 -9.36 5.50
CA ASP A 10 7.28 -10.56 5.49
C ASP A 10 6.10 -10.50 6.48
N PHE A 11 6.02 -9.47 7.33
CA PHE A 11 4.94 -9.33 8.33
C PHE A 11 4.07 -8.08 8.12
N ALA A 12 4.67 -6.95 7.77
CA ALA A 12 3.98 -5.66 7.71
C ALA A 12 4.62 -4.66 6.74
N ILE A 13 3.81 -3.68 6.36
CA ILE A 13 4.19 -2.47 5.64
C ILE A 13 4.37 -1.33 6.67
N TYR A 14 5.48 -0.60 6.55
CA TYR A 14 5.79 0.53 7.41
C TYR A 14 5.93 1.80 6.58
N LEU A 15 5.30 2.88 7.07
CA LEU A 15 5.40 4.22 6.51
C LEU A 15 6.21 5.09 7.46
N VAL A 16 7.39 5.51 7.02
CA VAL A 16 8.29 6.34 7.82
C VAL A 16 8.30 7.76 7.25
N ASP A 17 8.18 8.76 8.14
CA ASP A 17 8.39 10.17 7.79
C ASP A 17 9.89 10.46 7.84
N PRO A 18 10.54 10.69 6.69
CA PRO A 18 11.99 10.87 6.62
C PRO A 18 12.47 12.17 7.28
N ASP A 19 11.60 13.17 7.40
CA ASP A 19 11.98 14.47 7.96
C ASP A 19 11.95 14.45 9.49
N ALA A 20 11.00 13.69 10.05
CA ALA A 20 10.79 13.60 11.50
C ALA A 20 11.42 12.35 12.13
N ASP A 21 11.98 11.44 11.32
CA ASP A 21 12.54 10.15 11.75
C ASP A 21 11.58 9.35 12.65
N VAL A 22 10.29 9.35 12.27
CA VAL A 22 9.22 8.67 13.01
C VAL A 22 8.44 7.72 12.12
N LEU A 23 8.09 6.57 12.71
CA LEU A 23 7.12 5.65 12.13
C LEU A 23 5.73 6.29 12.16
N LYS A 24 5.18 6.59 10.98
CA LYS A 24 3.83 7.16 10.83
C LYS A 24 2.74 6.12 10.92
N ARG A 25 2.95 4.97 10.28
CA ARG A 25 1.96 3.91 10.25
C ARG A 25 2.63 2.55 10.06
N ARG A 26 2.06 1.54 10.69
CA ARG A 26 2.36 0.13 10.47
C ARG A 26 1.07 -0.57 10.07
N ILE A 27 1.09 -1.29 8.96
CA ILE A 27 -0.05 -2.03 8.41
C ILE A 27 0.37 -3.49 8.36
N ALA A 28 -0.30 -4.37 9.12
CA ALA A 28 -0.04 -5.80 9.03
C ALA A 28 -0.42 -6.31 7.63
N LEU A 29 0.40 -7.18 7.02
CA LEU A 29 0.09 -7.72 5.71
C LEU A 29 -1.25 -8.49 5.72
N ALA A 30 -1.51 -9.23 6.80
CA ALA A 30 -2.77 -9.95 7.00
C ALA A 30 -4.01 -9.04 7.18
N ALA A 31 -3.84 -7.72 7.31
CA ALA A 31 -4.94 -6.76 7.36
C ALA A 31 -5.24 -6.15 5.97
N VAL A 32 -4.38 -6.38 4.98
CA VAL A 32 -4.56 -5.88 3.61
C VAL A 32 -5.40 -6.90 2.84
N GLU A 33 -6.61 -6.49 2.45
CA GLU A 33 -7.48 -7.34 1.63
C GLU A 33 -7.00 -7.38 0.19
N LYS A 34 -6.70 -6.20 -0.36
CA LYS A 34 -6.29 -6.07 -1.76
C LYS A 34 -5.46 -4.82 -2.03
N ILE A 35 -4.68 -4.89 -3.09
CA ILE A 35 -3.99 -3.76 -3.69
C ILE A 35 -4.74 -3.38 -4.96
N CYS A 36 -5.09 -2.10 -5.07
CA CYS A 36 -5.70 -1.57 -6.27
C CYS A 36 -4.72 -0.72 -7.07
N LEU A 37 -4.48 -1.06 -8.33
CA LEU A 37 -3.64 -0.31 -9.25
C LEU A 37 -4.48 0.56 -10.18
N SER A 38 -3.96 1.75 -10.51
CA SER A 38 -4.55 2.60 -11.55
C SER A 38 -4.47 1.99 -12.94
N LYS A 39 -5.60 2.07 -13.66
CA LYS A 39 -5.68 1.72 -15.08
C LYS A 39 -5.02 2.75 -15.98
N PHE A 40 -4.77 3.96 -15.47
CA PHE A 40 -4.05 4.97 -16.22
C PHE A 40 -2.53 4.74 -16.10
N ASP A 41 -1.79 5.33 -17.05
CA ASP A 41 -0.33 5.44 -16.98
C ASP A 41 0.08 6.55 -15.98
N ASP A 42 -0.45 6.42 -14.77
CA ASP A 42 -0.11 7.24 -13.61
C ASP A 42 0.63 6.39 -12.56
N ASN A 43 0.99 7.02 -11.45
CA ASN A 43 1.76 6.40 -10.39
C ASN A 43 0.89 5.96 -9.20
N PHE A 44 -0.44 5.92 -9.34
CA PHE A 44 -1.36 5.71 -8.23
C PHE A 44 -1.67 4.25 -7.97
N PHE A 45 -1.72 3.93 -6.69
CA PHE A 45 -2.23 2.66 -6.17
C PHE A 45 -2.86 2.86 -4.80
N ALA A 46 -3.70 1.92 -4.36
CA ALA A 46 -4.31 1.94 -3.05
C ALA A 46 -4.14 0.60 -2.32
N LEU A 47 -4.00 0.68 -1.00
CA LEU A 47 -4.10 -0.48 -0.11
C LEU A 47 -5.48 -0.45 0.54
N ILE A 48 -6.26 -1.52 0.35
CA ILE A 48 -7.58 -1.67 0.95
C ILE A 48 -7.45 -2.44 2.25
N ILE A 49 -7.91 -1.82 3.33
CA ILE A 49 -7.69 -2.31 4.70
C ILE A 49 -9.05 -2.31 5.42
N PRO A 50 -9.81 -3.42 5.40
CA PRO A 50 -11.19 -3.44 5.91
C PRO A 50 -11.33 -3.07 7.38
N THR A 51 -10.30 -3.38 8.16
CA THR A 51 -10.26 -3.15 9.61
C THR A 51 -9.86 -1.73 9.98
N GLU A 52 -9.36 -0.95 9.03
CA GLU A 52 -8.89 0.42 9.25
C GLU A 52 -9.22 1.32 8.04
N TYR A 53 -8.40 2.35 7.80
CA TYR A 53 -8.54 3.25 6.67
C TYR A 53 -7.66 2.85 5.50
N ASP A 54 -8.23 2.93 4.29
CA ASP A 54 -7.53 2.73 3.03
C ASP A 54 -6.37 3.72 2.88
N CYS A 55 -5.29 3.29 2.22
CA CYS A 55 -4.16 4.15 1.88
C CYS A 55 -4.17 4.45 0.39
N LEU A 56 -4.31 5.71 0.00
CA LEU A 56 -4.03 6.14 -1.38
C LEU A 56 -2.57 6.56 -1.49
N MET A 57 -1.85 5.95 -2.42
CA MET A 57 -0.40 6.02 -2.54
C MET A 57 0.02 6.41 -3.96
N ALA A 58 1.16 7.08 -4.10
CA ALA A 58 1.77 7.42 -5.38
C ALA A 58 3.26 7.05 -5.41
N SER A 59 3.68 6.26 -6.39
CA SER A 59 5.09 5.92 -6.63
C SER A 59 5.35 5.60 -8.11
N THR A 60 6.47 6.07 -8.66
CA THR A 60 6.95 5.67 -9.99
C THR A 60 7.27 4.17 -10.10
N ARG A 61 7.34 3.47 -8.96
CA ARG A 61 7.61 2.04 -8.85
C ARG A 61 6.36 1.23 -8.48
N LYS A 62 5.15 1.71 -8.81
CA LYS A 62 3.87 1.06 -8.42
C LYS A 62 3.83 -0.45 -8.71
N THR A 63 4.33 -0.87 -9.87
CA THR A 63 4.34 -2.28 -10.29
C THR A 63 5.34 -3.10 -9.49
N GLU A 64 6.53 -2.55 -9.21
CA GLU A 64 7.53 -3.22 -8.35
C GLU A 64 6.98 -3.42 -6.94
N ILE A 65 6.33 -2.39 -6.38
CA ILE A 65 5.71 -2.46 -5.04
C ILE A 65 4.63 -3.54 -5.00
N ALA A 66 3.76 -3.61 -6.01
CA ALA A 66 2.71 -4.63 -6.09
C ALA A 66 3.32 -6.05 -6.12
N ASN A 67 4.35 -6.27 -6.93
CA ASN A 67 5.03 -7.56 -7.02
C ASN A 67 5.68 -7.96 -5.68
N VAL A 68 6.36 -7.03 -5.01
CA VAL A 68 6.97 -7.30 -3.70
C VAL A 68 5.92 -7.66 -2.66
N LEU A 69 4.73 -7.04 -2.68
CA LEU A 69 3.65 -7.38 -1.75
C LEU A 69 3.03 -8.74 -2.04
N ILE A 70 2.86 -9.11 -3.32
CA ILE A 70 2.46 -10.47 -3.71
C ILE A 70 3.51 -11.46 -3.18
N GLU A 71 4.78 -11.22 -3.47
CA GLU A 71 5.89 -12.08 -3.03
C GLU A 71 5.95 -12.23 -1.51
N ALA A 72 5.74 -11.16 -0.76
CA ALA A 72 5.74 -11.17 0.70
C ALA A 72 4.54 -11.93 1.31
N THR A 73 3.47 -12.16 0.54
CA THR A 73 2.29 -12.92 0.98
C THR A 73 2.15 -14.29 0.32
N ASN A 74 3.06 -14.64 -0.60
CA ASN A 74 3.10 -15.96 -1.21
C ASN A 74 3.25 -17.05 -0.15
N GLY A 75 2.30 -17.98 -0.09
CA GLY A 75 2.29 -19.06 0.90
C GLY A 75 1.72 -18.67 2.27
N ALA A 76 1.25 -17.43 2.44
CA ALA A 76 0.38 -17.08 3.56
C ALA A 76 -1.01 -17.73 3.38
N SER A 77 -1.79 -17.81 4.46
CA SER A 77 -3.14 -18.38 4.42
C SER A 77 -4.11 -17.53 3.58
N GLU A 78 -3.84 -16.23 3.49
CA GLU A 78 -4.57 -15.27 2.66
C GLU A 78 -3.56 -14.51 1.80
N GLU A 79 -3.60 -14.77 0.49
CA GLU A 79 -2.79 -14.04 -0.49
C GLU A 79 -3.46 -12.70 -0.80
N ILE A 80 -2.66 -11.65 -1.00
CA ILE A 80 -3.19 -10.33 -1.34
C ILE A 80 -3.69 -10.34 -2.80
N GLU A 81 -4.94 -9.93 -3.01
CA GLU A 81 -5.50 -9.75 -4.35
C GLU A 81 -4.94 -8.46 -5.00
N VAL A 82 -4.63 -8.53 -6.30
CA VAL A 82 -4.30 -7.35 -7.11
C VAL A 82 -5.42 -7.04 -8.09
N ASP A 83 -6.04 -5.88 -7.92
CA ASP A 83 -7.13 -5.39 -8.77
C ASP A 83 -6.71 -4.16 -9.58
N PHE A 84 -7.08 -4.13 -10.85
CA PHE A 84 -7.02 -2.92 -11.66
C PHE A 84 -8.42 -2.31 -11.72
N SER A 85 -8.63 -1.25 -10.95
CA SER A 85 -9.89 -0.49 -10.93
C SER A 85 -9.59 0.99 -11.22
N ASN A 86 -10.56 1.89 -11.15
CA ASN A 86 -10.40 3.37 -11.04
C ASN A 86 -11.31 3.94 -9.93
N ARG A 87 -11.96 3.06 -9.16
CA ARG A 87 -12.88 3.36 -8.07
C ARG A 87 -12.53 2.41 -6.94
N TYR A 88 -11.77 2.90 -5.96
CA TYR A 88 -11.12 2.02 -4.98
C TYR A 88 -11.39 2.41 -3.54
N LEU A 89 -11.86 3.63 -3.29
CA LEU A 89 -11.74 4.23 -1.98
C LEU A 89 -13.08 4.16 -1.29
N SER A 90 -13.17 3.26 -0.33
CA SER A 90 -14.35 3.07 0.50
C SER A 90 -14.33 4.06 1.67
N GLN A 91 -13.15 4.29 2.29
CA GLN A 91 -12.92 5.27 3.35
C GLN A 91 -11.46 5.81 3.31
N ILE A 92 -11.25 7.03 2.80
CA ILE A 92 -9.90 7.64 2.69
C ILE A 92 -9.53 8.34 4.01
N ALA A 93 -8.43 7.93 4.65
CA ALA A 93 -7.84 8.73 5.73
C ALA A 93 -6.54 9.46 5.34
N SER A 94 -5.82 9.03 4.30
CA SER A 94 -4.53 9.62 3.97
C SER A 94 -4.12 9.45 2.50
N TYR A 95 -3.49 10.49 1.96
CA TYR A 95 -2.84 10.51 0.65
C TYR A 95 -1.33 10.59 0.85
N ILE A 96 -0.61 9.58 0.38
CA ILE A 96 0.82 9.39 0.64
C ILE A 96 1.57 9.36 -0.69
N VAL A 97 2.70 10.07 -0.76
CA VAL A 97 3.59 10.10 -1.93
C VAL A 97 4.94 9.53 -1.50
N PHE A 98 5.54 8.70 -2.35
CA PHE A 98 6.84 8.07 -2.15
C PHE A 98 7.86 8.64 -3.15
#